data_AF-A0A665TPJ5-F1
#
_entry.id   AF-A0A665TPJ5-F1
#
_cell.length_a   1.000
_cell.length_b   1.000
_cell.length_c   1.000
_cell.angle_alpha   90.00
_cell.angle_beta   90.00
_cell.angle_gamma   90.00
#
_symmetry.space_group_name_H-M   'P 1'
#
loop_
_entity.id
_entity.type
_entity.pdbx_description
1 polymer ?
#
loop_
_entity_poly.entity_id
_entity_poly.type
_entity_poly.pdbx_seq_one_letter_code
_entity_poly.pdbx_strand_id
1 'polypeptide(L)'
;MPICSILEKCNGVVVGAELTCSVREENKSQRESYSADWQSVRLKTQPQDRQTLNMNDSSRRETLSRQWQARSLIQNCPSGVFRVGTVERGVREHQLLPKRKTLPLPIFTPAELGVRLGRGAPHTEEDLQPLPIPDGACPSKRTVDEITRDLPPVKPTLMEFAKAPKALGRSMSLEAQRG
;
A
#
# COMPACT_ATOMS: atom_id res chain seq x y z
N MET A 1 13.28 -22.66 0.09
CA MET A 1 14.57 -21.94 0.19
C MET A 1 14.62 -20.90 -0.92
N PRO A 2 15.15 -19.69 -0.69
CA PRO A 2 15.29 -18.70 -1.76
C PRO A 2 16.32 -19.17 -2.80
N ILE A 3 15.99 -19.00 -4.08
CA ILE A 3 16.83 -19.35 -5.22
C ILE A 3 17.27 -18.04 -5.88
N CYS A 4 18.56 -17.93 -6.24
CA CYS A 4 19.03 -16.78 -7.01
C CYS A 4 18.49 -16.86 -8.44
N SER A 5 17.64 -15.91 -8.81
CA SER A 5 17.07 -15.81 -10.16
C SER A 5 17.93 -14.95 -11.08
N ILE A 6 18.50 -13.86 -10.55
CA ILE A 6 19.32 -12.91 -11.31
C ILE A 6 20.56 -12.55 -10.51
N LEU A 7 21.72 -12.56 -11.16
CA LEU A 7 22.99 -12.12 -10.59
C LEU A 7 23.70 -11.22 -11.59
N GLU A 8 23.86 -9.94 -11.24
CA GLU A 8 24.57 -8.96 -12.04
C GLU A 8 25.98 -8.79 -11.49
N LYS A 9 26.99 -8.93 -12.36
CA LYS A 9 28.40 -8.75 -12.01
C LYS A 9 29.03 -7.69 -12.90
N CYS A 10 29.87 -6.86 -12.32
CA CYS A 10 30.74 -5.92 -13.02
C CYS A 10 32.16 -6.07 -12.47
N ASN A 11 33.15 -6.25 -13.34
CA ASN A 11 34.56 -6.45 -12.95
C ASN A 11 34.76 -7.55 -11.88
N GLY A 12 34.00 -8.65 -11.99
CA GLY A 12 34.06 -9.76 -11.03
C GLY A 12 33.34 -9.53 -9.70
N VAL A 13 32.81 -8.32 -9.46
CA VAL A 13 32.07 -7.96 -8.23
C VAL A 13 30.56 -8.03 -8.50
N VAL A 14 29.80 -8.58 -7.56
CA VAL A 14 28.33 -8.59 -7.62
C VAL A 14 27.80 -7.17 -7.43
N VAL A 15 27.18 -6.62 -8.47
CA VAL A 15 26.57 -5.28 -8.47
C VAL A 15 25.07 -5.32 -8.26
N GLY A 16 24.43 -6.45 -8.53
CA GLY A 16 22.99 -6.63 -8.32
C GLY A 16 22.65 -8.11 -8.15
N ALA A 17 21.62 -8.39 -7.36
CA ALA A 17 21.09 -9.74 -7.25
C ALA A 17 19.58 -9.70 -7.01
N GLU A 18 18.88 -10.68 -7.55
CA GLU A 18 17.48 -10.93 -7.28
C GLU A 18 17.33 -12.39 -6.84
N LEU A 19 16.66 -12.59 -5.71
CA LEU A 19 16.35 -13.91 -5.16
C LEU A 19 14.84 -14.10 -5.15
N THR A 20 14.39 -15.19 -5.75
CA THR A 20 12.99 -15.62 -5.72
C THR A 20 12.78 -16.67 -4.63
N CYS A 21 11.57 -16.74 -4.09
CA CYS A 21 11.17 -17.81 -3.18
C CYS A 21 9.93 -18.48 -3.75
N SER A 22 9.83 -19.79 -3.56
CA SER A 22 8.73 -20.62 -4.00
C SER A 22 8.19 -21.46 -2.85
N VAL A 23 6.88 -21.64 -2.81
CA VAL A 23 6.16 -22.53 -1.88
C VAL A 23 5.25 -23.42 -2.72
N ARG A 24 5.23 -24.72 -2.37
CA ARG A 24 4.35 -25.71 -2.96
C ARG A 24 3.80 -26.59 -1.85
N GLU A 25 2.48 -26.66 -1.77
CA GLU A 25 1.74 -27.38 -0.74
C GLU A 25 0.69 -28.26 -1.40
N GLU A 26 0.46 -29.45 -0.86
CA GLU A 26 -0.51 -30.40 -1.38
C GLU A 26 -1.29 -31.01 -0.20
N ASN A 27 -2.61 -30.89 -0.25
CA ASN A 27 -3.52 -31.55 0.67
C ASN A 27 -4.22 -32.72 -0.04
N LYS A 28 -3.64 -33.91 0.11
CA LYS A 28 -4.16 -35.14 -0.50
C LYS A 28 -5.54 -35.54 0.01
N SER A 29 -5.90 -35.18 1.23
CA SER A 29 -7.20 -35.50 1.83
C SER A 29 -8.35 -34.72 1.18
N GLN A 30 -8.11 -33.45 0.85
CA GLN A 30 -9.09 -32.56 0.22
C GLN A 30 -8.88 -32.43 -1.29
N ARG A 31 -7.83 -33.08 -1.84
CA ARG A 31 -7.40 -32.94 -3.24
C ARG A 31 -7.13 -31.49 -3.64
N GLU A 32 -6.56 -30.74 -2.70
CA GLU A 32 -6.19 -29.34 -2.91
C GLU A 32 -4.68 -29.21 -3.10
N SER A 33 -4.26 -28.22 -3.88
CA SER A 33 -2.86 -27.87 -4.04
C SER A 33 -2.70 -26.37 -4.09
N TYR A 34 -1.60 -25.88 -3.55
CA TYR A 34 -1.24 -24.47 -3.54
C TYR A 34 0.20 -24.30 -4.00
N SER A 35 0.44 -23.31 -4.84
CA SER A 35 1.78 -22.93 -5.26
C SER A 35 1.88 -21.42 -5.39
N ALA A 36 2.98 -20.85 -4.89
CA ALA A 36 3.27 -19.44 -5.02
C ALA A 36 4.76 -19.19 -5.23
N ASP A 37 5.06 -18.31 -6.16
CA ASP A 37 6.41 -17.84 -6.47
C ASP A 37 6.44 -16.32 -6.35
N TRP A 38 7.46 -15.77 -5.71
CA TRP A 38 7.62 -14.31 -5.61
C TRP A 38 9.08 -13.89 -5.56
N GLN A 39 9.35 -12.64 -5.95
CA GLN A 39 10.62 -11.98 -5.75
C GLN A 39 10.75 -11.64 -4.26
N SER A 40 11.64 -12.34 -3.55
CA SER A 40 11.78 -12.17 -2.11
C SER A 40 12.83 -11.12 -1.77
N VAL A 41 14.02 -11.16 -2.38
CA VAL A 41 15.12 -10.25 -2.03
C VAL A 41 15.67 -9.61 -3.29
N ARG A 42 15.91 -8.30 -3.22
CA ARG A 42 16.57 -7.52 -4.25
C ARG A 42 17.74 -6.76 -3.64
N LEU A 43 18.92 -6.98 -4.21
CA LEU A 43 20.16 -6.30 -3.88
C LEU A 43 20.55 -5.43 -5.06
N LYS A 44 20.87 -4.16 -4.80
CA LYS A 44 21.43 -3.26 -5.80
C LYS A 44 22.56 -2.44 -5.22
N THR A 45 23.69 -2.48 -5.88
CA THR A 45 24.87 -1.70 -5.54
C THR A 45 24.74 -0.31 -6.15
N GLN A 46 24.74 0.72 -5.32
CA GLN A 46 24.75 2.10 -5.81
C GLN A 46 26.18 2.52 -6.18
N PRO A 47 26.38 3.29 -7.27
CA PRO A 47 27.70 3.83 -7.62
C PRO A 47 28.26 4.74 -6.52
N GLN A 48 29.59 4.70 -6.32
CA GLN A 48 30.30 5.52 -5.32
C GLN A 48 30.09 7.03 -5.50
N ASP A 49 29.92 7.50 -6.74
CA ASP A 49 29.75 8.92 -7.06
C ASP A 49 28.50 9.58 -6.45
N ARG A 50 27.53 8.78 -5.96
CA ARG A 50 26.34 9.29 -5.28
C ARG A 50 26.46 9.29 -3.76
N GLN A 51 27.58 8.82 -3.22
CA GLN A 51 27.85 8.71 -1.78
C GLN A 51 29.22 9.29 -1.46
N THR A 52 29.29 10.62 -1.51
CA THR A 52 30.50 11.38 -1.26
C THR A 52 30.28 12.35 -0.11
N LEU A 53 31.27 12.48 0.77
CA LEU A 53 31.37 13.52 1.79
C LEU A 53 32.59 14.37 1.45
N ASN A 54 32.38 15.68 1.36
CA ASN A 54 33.47 16.64 1.21
C ASN A 54 33.30 17.73 2.28
N MET A 55 34.33 17.91 3.09
CA MET A 55 34.38 18.93 4.14
C MET A 55 35.64 19.77 3.94
N ASN A 56 35.50 21.09 4.08
CA ASN A 56 36.59 22.04 3.94
C ASN A 56 36.55 23.00 5.12
N ASP A 57 37.62 23.00 5.92
CA ASP A 57 37.88 24.00 6.96
C ASP A 57 38.92 24.99 6.43
N SER A 58 38.44 26.14 5.95
CA SER A 58 39.29 27.20 5.42
C SER A 58 40.10 27.91 6.50
N SER A 59 39.65 27.88 7.77
CA SER A 59 40.34 28.50 8.90
C SER A 59 41.60 27.73 9.28
N ARG A 60 41.51 26.39 9.23
CA ARG A 60 42.63 25.47 9.51
C ARG A 60 43.37 24.99 8.26
N ARG A 61 42.85 25.32 7.07
CA ARG A 61 43.34 24.84 5.76
C ARG A 61 43.29 23.31 5.65
N GLU A 62 42.24 22.71 6.19
CA GLU A 62 42.05 21.26 6.20
C GLU A 62 40.93 20.86 5.24
N THR A 63 41.12 19.76 4.51
CA THR A 63 40.09 19.20 3.64
C THR A 63 39.95 17.71 3.89
N LEU A 64 38.71 17.24 3.96
CA LEU A 64 38.36 15.83 4.11
C LEU A 64 37.43 15.44 2.97
N SER A 65 37.90 14.55 2.10
CA SER A 65 37.08 13.93 1.05
C SER A 65 36.96 12.44 1.29
N ARG A 66 35.74 11.91 1.28
CA ARG A 66 35.44 10.50 1.48
C ARG A 66 34.38 10.06 0.48
N GLN A 67 34.60 8.92 -0.15
CA GLN A 67 33.60 8.23 -0.98
C GLN A 67 33.40 6.82 -0.44
N TRP A 68 32.19 6.28 -0.55
CA TRP A 68 31.93 4.90 -0.19
C TRP A 68 30.82 4.29 -1.06
N GLN A 69 30.73 2.97 -1.03
CA GLN A 69 29.70 2.23 -1.72
C GLN A 69 28.65 1.77 -0.70
N ALA A 70 27.37 1.87 -1.05
CA ALA A 70 26.32 1.19 -0.30
C ALA A 70 25.53 0.27 -1.21
N ARG A 71 25.20 -0.90 -0.66
CA ARG A 71 24.38 -1.90 -1.33
C ARG A 71 23.01 -1.87 -0.71
N SER A 72 22.04 -1.32 -1.43
CA SER A 72 20.66 -1.31 -1.00
C SER A 72 20.10 -2.72 -1.06
N LEU A 73 19.42 -3.12 0.01
CA LEU A 73 18.74 -4.40 0.11
C LEU A 73 17.26 -4.14 0.41
N ILE A 74 16.40 -4.77 -0.39
CA ILE A 74 14.95 -4.75 -0.23
C ILE A 74 14.50 -6.21 -0.14
N GLN A 75 13.65 -6.53 0.83
CA GLN A 75 13.02 -7.83 0.94
C GLN A 75 11.51 -7.69 1.11
N ASN A 76 10.78 -8.46 0.31
CA ASN A 76 9.33 -8.54 0.30
C ASN A 76 8.89 -9.93 0.76
N CYS A 77 7.87 -9.97 1.62
CA CYS A 77 7.24 -11.20 2.06
C CYS A 77 5.72 -11.14 1.79
N PRO A 78 5.09 -12.25 1.33
CA PRO A 78 3.63 -12.32 1.14
C PRO A 78 2.82 -12.04 2.41
N SER A 79 3.42 -12.18 3.60
CA SER A 79 2.84 -11.81 4.88
C SER A 79 2.64 -10.31 5.09
N GLY A 80 3.05 -9.47 4.13
CA GLY A 80 3.03 -8.02 4.26
C GLY A 80 4.23 -7.44 5.00
N VAL A 81 5.18 -8.28 5.43
CA VAL A 81 6.45 -7.82 6.01
C VAL A 81 7.36 -7.30 4.89
N PHE A 82 7.88 -6.09 5.09
CA PHE A 82 8.76 -5.39 4.17
C PHE A 82 10.03 -4.97 4.89
N ARG A 83 11.18 -5.43 4.41
CA ARG A 83 12.49 -5.10 4.98
C ARG A 83 13.28 -4.26 3.99
N VAL A 84 13.78 -3.11 4.42
CA VAL A 84 14.56 -2.20 3.56
C VAL A 84 15.73 -1.60 4.32
N GLY A 85 16.86 -1.47 3.63
CA GLY A 85 18.05 -0.83 4.18
C GLY A 85 19.27 -1.02 3.28
N THR A 86 20.42 -1.11 3.92
CA THR A 86 21.71 -1.33 3.24
C THR A 86 22.41 -2.51 3.88
N VAL A 87 23.19 -3.26 3.10
CA VAL A 87 23.97 -4.40 3.63
C VAL A 87 24.95 -3.92 4.71
N GLU A 88 25.50 -2.72 4.57
CA GLU A 88 26.53 -2.17 5.45
C GLU A 88 25.99 -1.69 6.80
N ARG A 89 24.80 -1.07 6.81
CA ARG A 89 24.19 -0.51 8.04
C ARG A 89 23.08 -1.37 8.63
N GLY A 90 22.68 -2.44 7.95
CA GLY A 90 21.54 -3.26 8.32
C GLY A 90 20.22 -2.83 7.68
N VAL A 91 19.20 -3.61 7.99
CA VAL A 91 17.87 -3.57 7.35
C VAL A 91 16.82 -3.33 8.43
N ARG A 92 15.84 -2.47 8.14
CA ARG A 92 14.70 -2.22 9.02
C ARG A 92 13.46 -2.93 8.50
N GLU A 93 12.71 -3.53 9.42
CA GLU A 93 11.44 -4.20 9.13
C GLU A 93 10.26 -3.24 9.29
N HIS A 94 9.30 -3.36 8.38
CA HIS A 94 8.08 -2.56 8.33
C HIS A 94 6.91 -3.48 7.97
N GLN A 95 5.74 -3.23 8.56
CA GLN A 95 4.50 -3.88 8.11
C GLN A 95 3.87 -3.01 7.02
N LEU A 96 3.69 -3.56 5.82
CA LEU A 96 2.96 -2.89 4.74
C LEU A 96 1.47 -2.84 5.10
N LEU A 97 1.00 -1.65 5.42
CA LEU A 97 -0.43 -1.37 5.53
C LEU A 97 -0.99 -1.01 4.15
N PRO A 98 -2.23 -1.40 3.82
CA PRO A 98 -2.90 -0.95 2.61
C PRO A 98 -2.84 0.58 2.53
N LYS A 99 -2.28 1.09 1.43
CA LYS A 99 -2.13 2.54 1.23
C LYS A 99 -3.50 3.18 1.13
N ARG A 100 -4.00 3.74 2.24
CA ARG A 100 -5.20 4.56 2.26
C ARG A 100 -4.88 5.90 1.61
N LYS A 101 -5.33 6.10 0.37
CA LYS A 101 -5.39 7.42 -0.28
C LYS A 101 -6.57 8.22 0.26
N THR A 102 -6.67 8.35 1.58
CA THR A 102 -7.56 9.34 2.18
C THR A 102 -6.77 10.63 2.21
N LEU A 103 -7.32 11.70 1.63
CA LEU A 103 -6.84 13.06 1.92
C LEU A 103 -6.73 13.15 3.46
N PRO A 104 -5.65 13.76 4.01
CA PRO A 104 -5.61 14.00 5.44
C PRO A 104 -6.94 14.65 5.79
N LEU A 105 -7.73 13.99 6.66
CA LEU A 105 -8.87 14.67 7.24
C LEU A 105 -8.32 16.00 7.77
N PRO A 106 -9.01 17.12 7.60
CA PRO A 106 -8.61 18.36 8.22
C PRO A 106 -8.76 18.19 9.74
N ILE A 107 -7.78 17.53 10.36
CA ILE A 107 -7.66 17.38 11.82
C ILE A 107 -7.31 18.75 12.44
N PHE A 108 -7.00 19.76 11.60
CA PHE A 108 -6.57 21.09 12.01
C PHE A 108 -7.11 22.24 11.15
N THR A 109 -8.40 22.22 10.77
CA THR A 109 -9.09 23.49 10.44
C THR A 109 -10.24 23.72 11.42
N PRO A 110 -9.97 24.35 12.58
CA PRO A 110 -11.05 24.84 13.43
C PRO A 110 -11.55 26.15 12.82
N ALA A 111 -12.32 26.07 11.74
CA ALA A 111 -12.93 27.28 11.17
C ALA A 111 -14.40 27.41 11.56
N GLU A 112 -15.17 26.32 11.76
CA GLU A 112 -16.63 26.47 11.87
C GLU A 112 -17.34 25.51 12.84
N LEU A 113 -16.62 24.79 13.70
CA LEU A 113 -17.28 24.03 14.80
C LEU A 113 -17.64 24.91 16.01
N GLY A 114 -17.33 26.21 15.96
CA GLY A 114 -17.45 27.13 17.10
C GLY A 114 -18.79 27.84 17.30
N VAL A 115 -19.81 27.67 16.44
CA VAL A 115 -21.00 28.56 16.51
C VAL A 115 -22.35 27.86 16.65
N ARG A 116 -22.45 26.51 16.63
CA ARG A 116 -23.77 25.86 16.63
C ARG A 116 -24.13 24.88 17.74
N LEU A 117 -23.28 24.61 18.73
CA LEU A 117 -23.76 23.92 19.94
C LEU A 117 -22.77 24.22 21.07
N GLY A 118 -23.21 24.98 22.09
CA GLY A 118 -22.36 25.56 23.14
C GLY A 118 -21.49 24.55 23.92
N ARG A 119 -20.32 24.21 23.39
CA ARG A 119 -19.31 23.36 24.03
C ARG A 119 -17.93 23.94 23.74
N GLY A 120 -17.61 25.02 24.46
CA GLY A 120 -16.36 25.78 24.34
C GLY A 120 -15.51 25.74 25.62
N ALA A 121 -15.46 24.60 26.31
CA ALA A 121 -14.54 24.41 27.43
C ALA A 121 -13.41 23.45 27.01
N PRO A 122 -12.14 23.74 27.37
CA PRO A 122 -11.03 22.81 27.19
C PRO A 122 -11.32 21.49 27.92
N HIS A 123 -10.93 20.37 27.31
CA HIS A 123 -11.03 19.04 27.90
C HIS A 123 -10.19 18.98 29.19
N THR A 124 -10.80 18.63 30.33
CA THR A 124 -10.08 18.28 31.57
C THR A 124 -9.62 16.81 31.52
N GLU A 125 -8.66 16.43 32.36
CA GLU A 125 -8.07 15.07 32.38
C GLU A 125 -9.10 13.93 32.57
N GLU A 126 -10.33 14.26 33.01
CA GLU A 126 -11.45 13.32 33.10
C GLU A 126 -11.98 12.85 31.72
N ASP A 127 -11.75 13.61 30.64
CA ASP A 127 -12.14 13.26 29.26
C ASP A 127 -11.24 12.17 28.64
N LEU A 128 -10.12 11.83 29.30
CA LEU A 128 -9.16 10.79 28.87
C LEU A 128 -9.46 9.40 29.44
N GLN A 129 -10.69 9.14 29.87
CA GLN A 129 -11.10 7.79 30.28
C GLN A 129 -10.98 6.82 29.08
N PRO A 130 -10.37 5.64 29.26
CA PRO A 130 -10.37 4.59 28.24
C PRO A 130 -11.80 4.31 27.78
N LEU A 131 -12.04 4.44 26.47
CA LEU A 131 -13.34 4.13 25.89
C LEU A 131 -13.72 2.69 26.26
N PRO A 132 -14.89 2.45 26.90
CA PRO A 132 -15.33 1.11 27.20
C PRO A 132 -15.46 0.31 25.90
N ILE A 133 -15.18 -0.99 25.99
CA ILE A 133 -15.29 -1.93 24.87
C ILE A 133 -16.69 -1.75 24.25
N PRO A 134 -16.82 -1.43 22.96
CA PRO A 134 -18.11 -1.13 22.36
C PRO A 134 -18.99 -2.40 22.35
N ASP A 135 -20.03 -2.40 23.18
CA ASP A 135 -21.01 -3.49 23.37
C ASP A 135 -21.98 -3.65 22.18
N GLY A 136 -21.74 -2.96 21.06
CA GLY A 136 -22.61 -2.98 19.88
C GLY A 136 -24.01 -2.38 20.09
N ALA A 137 -24.36 -1.95 21.30
CA ALA A 137 -25.61 -1.30 21.62
C ALA A 137 -25.62 0.14 21.10
N CYS A 138 -26.52 0.44 20.16
CA CYS A 138 -26.77 1.79 19.68
C CYS A 138 -28.06 2.31 20.35
N PRO A 139 -27.96 3.15 21.40
CA PRO A 139 -29.13 3.62 22.15
C PRO A 139 -30.07 4.49 21.29
N SER A 140 -29.58 5.01 20.16
CA SER A 140 -30.34 5.79 19.19
C SER A 140 -30.81 4.98 17.98
N LYS A 141 -30.76 3.64 18.03
CA LYS A 141 -31.22 2.78 16.93
C LYS A 141 -32.73 2.94 16.74
N ARG A 142 -33.12 3.60 15.65
CA ARG A 142 -34.52 3.70 15.21
C ARG A 142 -34.94 2.42 14.50
N THR A 143 -36.20 2.05 14.62
CA THR A 143 -36.76 0.89 13.91
C THR A 143 -36.90 1.20 12.42
N VAL A 144 -36.92 0.18 11.56
CA VAL A 144 -37.02 0.38 10.10
C VAL A 144 -38.29 1.17 9.76
N ASP A 145 -39.39 0.91 10.46
CA ASP A 145 -40.67 1.59 10.26
C ASP A 145 -40.62 3.09 10.61
N GLU A 146 -39.83 3.46 11.62
CA GLU A 146 -39.57 4.87 11.96
C GLU A 146 -38.72 5.57 10.88
N ILE A 147 -37.82 4.84 10.24
CA ILE A 147 -36.93 5.37 9.19
C ILE A 147 -37.70 5.54 7.87
N THR A 148 -38.63 4.64 7.55
CA THR A 148 -39.35 4.64 6.27
C THR A 148 -40.63 5.49 6.28
N ARG A 149 -41.03 6.05 7.43
CA ARG A 149 -42.29 6.80 7.59
C ARG A 149 -42.40 8.02 6.66
N ASP A 150 -41.28 8.69 6.42
CA ASP A 150 -41.24 9.94 5.64
C ASP A 150 -40.82 9.72 4.17
N LEU A 151 -40.63 8.47 3.75
CA LEU A 151 -40.26 8.16 2.37
C LEU A 151 -41.50 8.17 1.47
N PRO A 152 -41.41 8.79 0.28
CA PRO A 152 -42.49 8.71 -0.70
C PRO A 152 -42.71 7.25 -1.12
N PRO A 153 -43.95 6.84 -1.43
CA PRO A 153 -44.26 5.46 -1.80
C PRO A 153 -43.46 5.04 -3.04
N VAL A 154 -42.56 4.06 -2.86
CA VAL A 154 -41.76 3.50 -3.94
C VAL A 154 -42.62 2.51 -4.72
N LYS A 155 -42.92 2.82 -5.98
CA LYS A 155 -43.51 1.82 -6.89
C LYS A 155 -42.43 0.81 -7.27
N PRO A 156 -42.64 -0.50 -7.09
CA PRO A 156 -41.68 -1.50 -7.54
C PRO A 156 -41.63 -1.47 -9.07
N THR A 157 -40.51 -0.97 -9.62
CA THR A 157 -40.24 -1.06 -11.05
C THR A 157 -39.84 -2.49 -11.35
N LEU A 158 -40.77 -3.25 -11.95
CA LEU A 158 -40.49 -4.60 -12.44
C LEU A 158 -39.59 -4.45 -13.68
N MET A 159 -38.27 -4.59 -13.49
CA MET A 159 -37.33 -4.70 -14.62
C MET A 159 -37.49 -6.09 -15.25
N GLU A 160 -38.23 -6.17 -16.35
CA GLU A 160 -38.24 -7.36 -17.20
C GLU A 160 -36.88 -7.48 -17.91
N PHE A 161 -36.03 -8.38 -17.42
CA PHE A 161 -34.81 -8.79 -18.13
C PHE A 161 -35.16 -9.77 -19.25
N ALA A 162 -35.78 -9.28 -20.32
CA ALA A 162 -35.87 -10.04 -21.56
C ALA A 162 -34.47 -10.09 -22.20
N LYS A 163 -33.79 -11.25 -22.10
CA LYS A 163 -32.59 -11.54 -22.91
C LYS A 163 -32.99 -11.59 -24.38
N ALA A 164 -32.77 -10.50 -25.12
CA ALA A 164 -32.75 -10.56 -26.58
C ALA A 164 -31.47 -11.30 -27.05
N PRO A 165 -31.54 -12.24 -27.99
CA PRO A 165 -30.35 -12.87 -28.56
C PRO A 165 -29.55 -11.82 -29.35
N LYS A 166 -28.35 -11.51 -28.85
CA LYS A 166 -27.43 -10.56 -29.47
C LYS A 166 -26.77 -11.26 -30.67
N ALA A 167 -27.26 -11.03 -31.88
CA ALA A 167 -26.61 -11.49 -33.10
C ALA A 167 -25.25 -10.79 -33.24
N LEU A 168 -24.16 -11.55 -33.11
CA LEU A 168 -22.79 -11.12 -33.40
C LEU A 168 -22.62 -10.97 -34.91
N GLY A 169 -23.12 -9.85 -35.46
CA GLY A 169 -22.83 -9.44 -36.82
C GLY A 169 -21.40 -8.92 -36.92
N ARG A 170 -20.54 -9.63 -37.65
CA ARG A 170 -19.19 -9.19 -38.02
C ARG A 170 -19.30 -7.94 -38.92
N SER A 171 -18.86 -6.78 -38.43
CA SER A 171 -18.66 -5.62 -39.31
C SER A 171 -17.29 -5.74 -40.00
N MET A 172 -17.28 -6.01 -41.30
CA MET A 172 -16.08 -5.84 -42.11
C MET A 172 -15.86 -4.36 -42.40
N SER A 173 -14.68 -3.86 -42.07
CA SER A 173 -14.19 -2.53 -42.47
C SER A 173 -13.86 -2.54 -43.96
N LEU A 174 -14.61 -1.80 -44.76
CA LEU A 174 -14.30 -1.56 -46.18
C LEU A 174 -13.25 -0.45 -46.30
N GLU A 175 -12.30 -0.72 -47.19
CA GLU A 175 -11.15 0.07 -47.64
C GLU A 175 -11.37 1.59 -47.72
N ALA A 176 -10.40 2.31 -47.16
CA ALA A 176 -10.05 3.65 -47.59
C ALA A 176 -9.28 3.54 -48.92
N GLN A 177 -10.00 3.74 -50.02
CA GLN A 177 -9.42 4.09 -51.31
C GLN A 177 -10.25 5.23 -51.90
N ARG A 178 -9.70 6.44 -51.83
CA ARG A 178 -10.02 7.52 -52.76
C ARG A 178 -8.71 8.20 -53.14
N GLY A 179 -8.57 8.38 -54.46
CA GLY A 179 -7.42 8.95 -55.14
C GLY A 179 -7.19 10.42 -54.85
#